data_AF-A0A250FW02-F1
#
_entry.id   AF-A0A250FW02-F1
#
_cell.length_a   1.000
_cell.length_b   1.000
_cell.length_c   1.000
_cell.angle_alpha   90.00
_cell.angle_beta   90.00
_cell.angle_gamma   90.00
#
_symmetry.space_group_name_H-M   'P 1'
#
loop_
_entity.id
_entity.type
_entity.pdbx_description
1 polymer ?
#
loop_
_entity_poly.entity_id
_entity_poly.type
_entity_poly.pdbx_seq_one_letter_code
_entity_poly.pdbx_strand_id
1 'polypeptide(L)'
;MIQQIEEIYSKLDSVSYIENVILSYKENLFKENRKFTDLMLEFRENYGETDSIQRQNMFNNIMKKHNIAELRYKEELVNKKVWEKIESAFGKEIAIAYSNLDGSSQKQHIYDSILGVFYKTSMERNYSKFISLIKDKSVHYVLNLELKSRKMLQVDKSDLPFNLFCFDKNYKNDLYVYCENGKYSWQDNRYRTFSKQISKKFSKAFRKIMQKKPKYLLYCSELEGMNTILYVLNDKIFVYRITEMQEYKLEEYVQEILNFCR
;
A
#
# COMPACT_ATOMS: atom_id res chain seq x y z
N MET A 1 7.72 -23.05 -15.79
CA MET A 1 6.99 -21.98 -15.06
C MET A 1 5.78 -22.52 -14.32
N ILE A 2 4.82 -23.19 -14.98
CA ILE A 2 3.64 -23.78 -14.31
C ILE A 2 4.01 -24.64 -13.10
N GLN A 3 4.97 -25.56 -13.23
CA GLN A 3 5.45 -26.39 -12.12
C GLN A 3 5.93 -25.58 -10.91
N GLN A 4 6.60 -24.44 -11.14
CA GLN A 4 7.07 -23.58 -10.03
C GLN A 4 5.91 -22.83 -9.37
N ILE A 5 4.90 -22.42 -10.16
CA ILE A 5 3.67 -21.83 -9.63
C ILE A 5 2.95 -22.86 -8.75
N GLU A 6 2.78 -24.09 -9.24
CA GLU A 6 2.15 -25.18 -8.50
C GLU A 6 2.90 -25.52 -7.21
N GLU A 7 4.23 -25.53 -7.26
CA GLU A 7 5.06 -25.75 -6.09
C GLU A 7 4.82 -24.68 -5.01
N ILE A 8 4.75 -23.40 -5.39
CA ILE A 8 4.52 -22.31 -4.43
C ILE A 8 3.09 -22.35 -3.88
N TYR A 9 2.09 -22.56 -4.74
CA TYR A 9 0.69 -22.68 -4.30
C TYR A 9 0.44 -23.91 -3.43
N SER A 10 1.12 -25.03 -3.66
CA SER A 10 0.97 -26.24 -2.84
C SER A 10 1.59 -26.11 -1.45
N LYS A 11 2.55 -25.19 -1.26
CA LYS A 11 3.15 -24.86 0.03
C LYS A 11 2.38 -23.78 0.81
N LEU A 12 1.34 -23.20 0.20
CA LEU A 12 0.56 -22.12 0.83
C LEU A 12 -0.28 -22.66 1.99
N ASP A 13 0.14 -22.38 3.22
CA ASP A 13 -0.71 -22.44 4.40
C ASP A 13 -1.43 -21.10 4.59
N SER A 14 -2.73 -21.07 4.27
CA SER A 14 -3.51 -19.83 4.21
C SER A 14 -3.55 -19.06 5.54
N VAL A 15 -3.62 -19.78 6.67
CA VAL A 15 -3.70 -19.19 8.01
C VAL A 15 -2.38 -18.52 8.37
N SER A 16 -1.28 -19.27 8.33
CA SER A 16 0.06 -18.76 8.66
C SER A 16 0.46 -17.65 7.69
N TYR A 17 0.07 -17.73 6.42
CA TYR A 17 0.38 -16.69 5.44
C TYR A 17 -0.29 -15.35 5.79
N ILE A 18 -1.58 -15.36 6.13
CA ILE A 18 -2.29 -14.16 6.56
C ILE A 18 -1.67 -13.58 7.84
N GLU A 19 -1.29 -14.43 8.80
CA GLU A 19 -0.61 -14.00 10.03
C GLU A 19 0.72 -13.30 9.73
N ASN A 20 1.53 -13.87 8.82
CA ASN A 20 2.79 -13.26 8.40
C ASN A 20 2.59 -11.91 7.68
N VAL A 21 1.54 -11.77 6.85
CA VAL A 21 1.18 -10.48 6.25
C VAL A 21 0.79 -9.45 7.32
N ILE A 22 0.00 -9.85 8.33
CA ILE A 22 -0.40 -8.99 9.45
C ILE A 22 0.81 -8.55 10.28
N LEU A 23 1.76 -9.46 10.54
CA LEU A 23 3.01 -9.14 11.23
C LEU A 23 3.85 -8.15 10.42
N SER A 24 4.01 -8.39 9.12
CA SER A 24 4.76 -7.48 8.23
C SER A 24 4.10 -6.10 8.14
N TYR A 25 2.76 -6.03 8.13
CA TYR A 25 2.02 -4.76 8.20
C TYR A 25 2.28 -4.01 9.51
N LYS A 26 2.29 -4.72 10.64
CA LYS A 26 2.59 -4.13 11.96
C LYS A 26 3.99 -3.52 11.98
N GLU A 27 4.99 -4.24 11.46
CA GLU A 27 6.36 -3.73 11.34
C GLU A 27 6.43 -2.48 10.45
N ASN A 28 5.71 -2.47 9.32
CA ASN A 28 5.62 -1.31 8.44
C ASN A 28 5.01 -0.10 9.18
N LEU A 29 3.90 -0.29 9.92
CA LEU A 29 3.31 0.77 10.74
C LEU A 29 4.31 1.36 11.75
N PHE A 30 5.10 0.53 12.44
CA PHE A 30 6.14 1.02 13.35
C PHE A 30 7.22 1.81 12.63
N LYS A 31 7.64 1.36 11.45
CA LYS A 31 8.65 2.03 10.63
C LYS A 31 8.17 3.40 10.16
N GLU A 32 6.95 3.48 9.64
CA GLU A 32 6.36 4.74 9.17
C GLU A 32 6.11 5.71 10.33
N ASN A 33 5.67 5.20 11.49
CA ASN A 33 5.51 6.01 12.69
C ASN A 33 6.85 6.60 13.18
N ARG A 34 7.93 5.81 13.15
CA ARG A 34 9.28 6.30 13.50
C ARG A 34 9.73 7.40 12.55
N LYS A 35 9.62 7.19 11.23
CA LYS A 35 9.95 8.21 10.23
C LYS A 35 9.17 9.50 10.44
N PHE A 36 7.87 9.39 10.74
CA PHE A 36 7.04 10.56 11.01
C PHE A 36 7.43 11.25 12.32
N THR A 37 7.82 10.50 13.35
CA THR A 37 8.34 11.08 14.60
C THR A 37 9.64 11.85 14.35
N ASP A 38 10.58 11.25 13.62
CA ASP A 38 11.86 11.89 13.25
C ASP A 38 11.61 13.16 12.41
N LEU A 39 10.67 13.11 11.47
CA LEU A 39 10.22 14.25 10.68
C LEU A 39 9.70 15.39 11.57
N MET A 40 8.80 15.08 12.51
CA MET A 40 8.21 16.08 13.41
C MET A 40 9.23 16.68 14.38
N LEU A 41 10.22 15.92 14.83
CA LEU A 41 11.33 16.42 15.65
C LEU A 41 12.20 17.40 14.84
N GLU A 42 12.56 17.06 13.60
CA GLU A 42 13.35 17.93 12.70
C GLU A 42 12.60 19.23 12.36
N PHE A 43 11.27 19.17 12.20
CA PHE A 43 10.43 20.36 12.05
C PHE A 43 10.45 21.26 13.27
N ARG A 44 10.40 20.67 14.46
CA ARG A 44 10.25 21.39 15.73
C ARG A 44 11.48 22.19 16.11
N GLU A 45 12.68 21.64 15.92
CA GLU A 45 13.94 22.29 16.31
C GLU A 45 14.13 23.68 15.67
N ASN A 46 13.44 23.99 14.56
CA ASN A 46 13.59 25.26 13.86
C ASN A 46 12.27 26.04 13.63
N TYR A 47 11.17 25.64 14.29
CA TYR A 47 9.83 26.23 14.05
C TYR A 47 9.57 27.53 14.83
N GLY A 48 10.17 27.69 16.00
CA GLY A 48 9.86 28.78 16.94
C GLY A 48 10.32 30.18 16.52
N GLU A 49 11.28 30.27 15.58
CA GLU A 49 11.97 31.53 15.25
C GLU A 49 11.90 31.93 13.77
N THR A 50 11.14 31.21 12.93
CA THR A 50 11.16 31.37 11.46
C THR A 50 9.84 31.90 10.90
N ASP A 51 9.91 32.76 9.88
CA ASP A 51 8.73 33.30 9.18
C ASP A 51 8.01 32.25 8.29
N SER A 52 6.85 32.60 7.72
CA SER A 52 6.06 31.67 6.90
C SER A 52 6.77 31.14 5.65
N ILE A 53 7.67 31.93 5.04
CA ILE A 53 8.41 31.54 3.84
C ILE A 53 9.54 30.59 4.23
N GLN A 54 10.23 30.88 5.33
CA GLN A 54 11.28 30.03 5.89
C GLN A 54 10.71 28.67 6.32
N ARG A 55 9.54 28.65 6.97
CA ARG A 55 8.83 27.41 7.32
C ARG A 55 8.49 26.57 6.08
N GLN A 56 8.06 27.20 5.00
CA GLN A 56 7.75 26.50 3.73
C GLN A 56 9.00 25.91 3.07
N ASN A 57 10.10 26.66 3.04
CA ASN A 57 11.37 26.20 2.47
C ASN A 57 11.97 25.06 3.30
N MET A 58 11.92 25.17 4.62
CA MET A 58 12.31 24.11 5.54
C MET A 58 11.46 22.86 5.32
N PHE A 59 10.14 23.01 5.19
CA PHE A 59 9.25 21.90 4.88
C PHE A 59 9.64 21.18 3.61
N ASN A 60 9.86 21.92 2.52
CA ASN A 60 10.27 21.35 1.24
C ASN A 60 11.62 20.62 1.35
N ASN A 61 12.58 21.16 2.10
CA ASN A 61 13.90 20.57 2.30
C ASN A 61 13.84 19.25 3.09
N ILE A 62 13.08 19.23 4.19
CA ILE A 62 12.90 18.03 5.01
C ILE A 62 12.17 16.95 4.20
N MET A 63 11.11 17.30 3.48
CA MET A 63 10.38 16.36 2.61
C MET A 63 11.29 15.75 1.53
N LYS A 64 12.18 16.56 0.94
CA LYS A 64 13.18 16.10 -0.02
C LYS A 64 14.21 15.16 0.62
N LYS A 65 14.70 15.47 1.83
CA LYS A 65 15.66 14.66 2.58
C LYS A 65 15.13 13.27 2.89
N HIS A 66 13.86 13.16 3.28
CA HIS A 66 13.22 11.88 3.59
C HIS A 66 12.71 11.12 2.35
N ASN A 67 13.02 11.60 1.15
CA ASN A 67 12.55 11.05 -0.14
C ASN A 67 11.04 10.83 -0.18
N ILE A 68 10.30 11.72 0.48
CA ILE A 68 8.84 11.71 0.48
C ILE A 68 8.43 12.44 -0.80
N ALA A 69 8.28 11.68 -1.90
CA ALA A 69 7.72 12.20 -3.15
C ALA A 69 6.44 12.97 -2.82
N GLU A 70 6.27 14.18 -3.39
CA GLU A 70 5.10 15.06 -3.24
C GLU A 70 3.85 14.22 -3.00
N LEU A 71 3.53 14.04 -1.72
CA LEU A 71 2.40 13.22 -1.35
C LEU A 71 1.18 13.85 -2.03
N ARG A 72 0.23 13.04 -2.49
CA ARG A 72 -1.15 13.52 -2.68
C ARG A 72 -1.72 14.20 -1.43
N TYR A 73 -1.04 14.10 -0.29
CA TYR A 73 -1.24 14.97 0.87
C TYR A 73 -1.01 16.47 0.58
N LYS A 74 -0.38 16.91 -0.50
CA LYS A 74 -0.33 18.34 -0.84
C LYS A 74 -1.72 18.93 -1.04
N GLU A 75 -2.74 18.15 -1.41
CA GLU A 75 -4.12 18.66 -1.44
C GLU A 75 -4.80 18.57 -0.05
N GLU A 76 -4.59 17.48 0.70
CA GLU A 76 -5.24 17.30 2.02
C GLU A 76 -4.60 18.14 3.14
N LEU A 77 -3.27 18.27 3.19
CA LEU A 77 -2.53 19.18 4.10
C LEU A 77 -2.47 20.62 3.60
N VAL A 78 -3.04 20.97 2.45
CA VAL A 78 -3.25 22.39 2.10
C VAL A 78 -4.74 22.75 2.26
N ASN A 79 -5.60 21.74 2.41
CA ASN A 79 -6.99 21.94 2.77
C ASN A 79 -7.09 22.40 4.23
N LYS A 80 -7.31 23.71 4.39
CA LYS A 80 -7.47 24.41 5.68
C LYS A 80 -8.29 23.63 6.71
N LYS A 81 -9.36 22.93 6.28
CA LYS A 81 -10.24 22.13 7.16
C LYS A 81 -9.59 20.88 7.77
N VAL A 82 -8.60 20.29 7.10
CA VAL A 82 -7.88 19.11 7.62
C VAL A 82 -6.81 19.57 8.60
N TRP A 83 -6.09 20.64 8.28
CA TRP A 83 -5.20 21.31 9.24
C TRP A 83 -5.94 21.80 10.46
N GLU A 84 -7.06 22.53 10.31
CA GLU A 84 -7.89 23.00 11.44
C GLU A 84 -8.43 21.83 12.28
N LYS A 85 -8.66 20.65 11.70
CA LYS A 85 -9.06 19.44 12.46
C LYS A 85 -7.89 18.82 13.22
N ILE A 86 -6.71 18.76 12.60
CA ILE A 86 -5.48 18.29 13.24
C ILE A 86 -5.11 19.28 14.35
N GLU A 87 -5.13 20.57 14.09
CA GLU A 87 -4.89 21.66 15.03
C GLU A 87 -5.98 21.77 16.11
N SER A 88 -7.23 21.39 15.84
CA SER A 88 -8.29 21.30 16.85
C SER A 88 -8.11 20.09 17.77
N ALA A 89 -7.73 18.93 17.21
CA ALA A 89 -7.50 17.70 17.96
C ALA A 89 -6.19 17.74 18.77
N PHE A 90 -5.11 18.27 18.19
CA PHE A 90 -3.81 18.42 18.84
C PHE A 90 -3.73 19.73 19.63
N GLY A 91 -4.15 20.84 19.05
CA GLY A 91 -3.95 22.18 19.60
C GLY A 91 -4.81 22.52 20.80
N LYS A 92 -5.98 21.89 21.03
CA LYS A 92 -6.73 22.12 22.28
C LYS A 92 -6.07 21.49 23.50
N GLU A 93 -5.65 20.23 23.40
CA GLU A 93 -5.01 19.51 24.52
C GLU A 93 -3.60 20.06 24.78
N ILE A 94 -2.87 20.41 23.71
CA ILE A 94 -1.57 21.09 23.80
C ILE A 94 -1.74 22.52 24.33
N ALA A 95 -2.72 23.31 23.88
CA ALA A 95 -2.93 24.67 24.40
C ALA A 95 -3.29 24.70 25.90
N ILE A 96 -4.09 23.74 26.37
CA ILE A 96 -4.43 23.59 27.80
C ILE A 96 -3.20 23.17 28.61
N ALA A 97 -2.35 22.29 28.08
CA ALA A 97 -1.08 21.94 28.72
C ALA A 97 -0.11 23.13 28.75
N TYR A 98 -0.13 23.99 27.73
CA TYR A 98 0.78 25.13 27.59
C TYR A 98 0.39 26.36 28.42
N SER A 99 -0.89 26.53 28.77
CA SER A 99 -1.38 27.72 29.47
C SER A 99 -1.01 27.80 30.95
N ASN A 100 -0.63 26.68 31.58
CA ASN A 100 -0.47 26.57 33.04
C ASN A 100 0.93 26.12 33.50
N LEU A 101 1.95 26.16 32.63
CA LEU A 101 3.29 25.66 32.93
C LEU A 101 4.37 26.73 32.75
N ASP A 102 5.25 26.85 33.74
CA ASP A 102 6.47 27.66 33.69
C ASP A 102 7.67 26.76 33.37
N GLY A 103 8.36 27.05 32.25
CA GLY A 103 9.57 26.34 31.82
C GLY A 103 9.43 25.49 30.55
N SER A 104 10.42 25.58 29.65
CA SER A 104 10.44 24.91 28.34
C SER A 104 10.57 23.38 28.42
N SER A 105 11.29 22.86 29.42
CA SER A 105 11.55 21.42 29.60
C SER A 105 10.33 20.64 30.10
N GLN A 106 9.49 21.22 30.94
CA GLN A 106 8.24 20.59 31.40
C GLN A 106 7.19 20.55 30.27
N LYS A 107 7.11 21.63 29.47
CA LYS A 107 6.28 21.67 28.26
C LYS A 107 6.74 20.62 27.24
N GLN A 108 8.05 20.44 27.09
CA GLN A 108 8.65 19.41 26.24
C GLN A 108 8.19 18.00 26.64
N HIS A 109 8.35 17.64 27.91
CA HIS A 109 8.03 16.30 28.40
C HIS A 109 6.54 15.96 28.26
N ILE A 110 5.64 16.93 28.48
CA ILE A 110 4.19 16.72 28.33
C ILE A 110 3.80 16.59 26.86
N TYR A 111 4.36 17.42 25.98
CA TYR A 111 4.15 17.31 24.54
C TYR A 111 4.59 15.94 24.03
N ASP A 112 5.80 15.50 24.38
CA ASP A 112 6.34 14.20 23.93
C ASP A 112 5.48 13.03 24.45
N SER A 113 4.94 13.15 25.67
CA SER A 113 3.99 12.18 26.25
C SER A 113 2.66 12.13 25.50
N ILE A 114 2.05 13.28 25.17
CA ILE A 114 0.79 13.35 24.41
C ILE A 114 0.98 12.77 23.00
N LEU A 115 2.06 13.16 22.34
CA LEU A 115 2.42 12.70 21.00
C LEU A 115 2.60 11.17 20.98
N GLY A 116 3.30 10.62 21.99
CA GLY A 116 3.47 9.18 22.16
C GLY A 116 2.15 8.42 22.32
N VAL A 117 1.22 8.92 23.13
CA VAL A 117 -0.11 8.32 23.33
C VAL A 117 -0.96 8.39 22.05
N PHE A 118 -0.95 9.53 21.35
CA PHE A 118 -1.67 9.70 20.09
C PHE A 118 -1.20 8.69 19.05
N TYR A 119 0.12 8.56 18.84
CA TYR A 119 0.66 7.63 17.86
C TYR A 119 0.35 6.19 18.19
N LYS A 120 0.53 5.79 19.46
CA LYS A 120 0.17 4.45 19.92
C LYS A 120 -1.30 4.14 19.59
N THR A 121 -2.20 5.06 19.93
CA THR A 121 -3.65 4.91 19.68
C THR A 121 -3.97 4.85 18.19
N SER A 122 -3.33 5.69 17.36
CA SER A 122 -3.50 5.70 15.91
C SER A 122 -3.01 4.40 15.27
N MET A 123 -1.84 3.90 15.70
CA MET A 123 -1.28 2.62 15.25
C MET A 123 -2.19 1.45 15.62
N GLU A 124 -2.64 1.36 16.88
CA GLU A 124 -3.56 0.32 17.34
C GLU A 124 -4.87 0.33 16.54
N ARG A 125 -5.41 1.53 16.24
CA ARG A 125 -6.60 1.69 15.40
C ARG A 125 -6.38 1.20 13.98
N ASN A 126 -5.27 1.59 13.35
CA ASN A 126 -4.94 1.19 11.98
C ASN A 126 -4.69 -0.32 11.89
N TYR A 127 -3.96 -0.88 12.86
CA TYR A 127 -3.72 -2.30 13.01
C TYR A 127 -5.03 -3.09 13.14
N SER A 128 -5.89 -2.67 14.06
CA SER A 128 -7.19 -3.33 14.28
C SER A 128 -8.09 -3.26 13.04
N LYS A 129 -8.14 -2.10 12.37
CA LYS A 129 -8.91 -1.91 11.13
C LYS A 129 -8.40 -2.78 9.99
N PHE A 130 -7.09 -2.93 9.85
CA PHE A 130 -6.51 -3.79 8.82
C PHE A 130 -6.87 -5.26 9.05
N ILE A 131 -6.74 -5.73 10.29
CA ILE A 131 -7.08 -7.12 10.65
C ILE A 131 -8.55 -7.41 10.37
N SER A 132 -9.47 -6.51 10.76
CA SER A 132 -10.89 -6.72 10.50
C SER A 132 -11.18 -6.80 9.00
N LEU A 133 -10.58 -5.92 8.20
CA LEU A 133 -10.79 -5.90 6.75
C LEU A 133 -10.29 -7.17 6.05
N ILE A 134 -9.24 -7.82 6.55
CA ILE A 134 -8.76 -9.09 5.98
C ILE A 134 -9.62 -10.25 6.45
N LYS A 135 -9.93 -10.33 7.75
CA LYS A 135 -10.66 -11.46 8.33
C LYS A 135 -12.11 -11.55 7.88
N ASP A 136 -12.74 -10.42 7.56
CA ASP A 136 -14.18 -10.37 7.19
C ASP A 136 -14.44 -10.71 5.72
N LYS A 137 -13.40 -10.90 4.90
CA LYS A 137 -13.49 -10.97 3.43
C LYS A 137 -13.00 -12.28 2.85
N SER A 138 -13.47 -12.61 1.64
CA SER A 138 -12.89 -13.73 0.89
C SER A 138 -11.54 -13.31 0.33
N VAL A 139 -10.49 -14.01 0.73
CA VAL A 139 -9.12 -13.74 0.31
C VAL A 139 -8.77 -14.58 -0.93
N HIS A 140 -8.34 -13.90 -1.99
CA HIS A 140 -7.67 -14.54 -3.12
C HIS A 140 -6.17 -14.28 -3.06
N TYR A 141 -5.40 -15.35 -3.04
CA TYR A 141 -3.95 -15.31 -3.12
C TYR A 141 -3.55 -15.12 -4.56
N VAL A 142 -2.76 -14.08 -4.84
CA VAL A 142 -2.34 -13.72 -6.19
C VAL A 142 -0.81 -13.70 -6.22
N LEU A 143 -0.22 -14.71 -6.85
CA LEU A 143 1.22 -14.95 -6.83
C LEU A 143 1.95 -13.88 -7.64
N ASN A 144 2.92 -13.22 -7.01
CA ASN A 144 3.81 -12.28 -7.66
C ASN A 144 4.75 -12.99 -8.64
N LEU A 145 4.92 -12.34 -9.78
CA LEU A 145 5.88 -12.67 -10.81
C LEU A 145 6.76 -11.44 -11.05
N GLU A 146 8.02 -11.71 -11.37
CA GLU A 146 9.02 -10.73 -11.76
C GLU A 146 9.42 -10.96 -13.22
N LEU A 147 9.54 -9.89 -14.00
CA LEU A 147 10.04 -9.94 -15.37
C LEU A 147 11.56 -9.85 -15.38
N LYS A 148 12.24 -11.00 -15.32
CA LYS A 148 13.69 -11.06 -15.55
C LYS A 148 14.01 -10.93 -17.04
N SER A 149 14.93 -10.02 -17.37
CA SER A 149 15.50 -9.85 -18.72
C SER A 149 14.50 -9.59 -19.85
N ARG A 150 13.48 -8.74 -19.63
CA ARG A 150 12.44 -8.30 -20.60
C ARG A 150 11.64 -9.40 -21.32
N LYS A 151 11.90 -10.69 -21.07
CA LYS A 151 11.30 -11.80 -21.81
C LYS A 151 10.91 -13.00 -20.94
N MET A 152 11.33 -13.04 -19.67
CA MET A 152 11.13 -14.23 -18.83
C MET A 152 10.50 -13.85 -17.51
N LEU A 153 9.31 -14.37 -17.26
CA LEU A 153 8.68 -14.28 -15.94
C LEU A 153 9.32 -15.30 -14.99
N GLN A 154 9.61 -14.86 -13.77
CA GLN A 154 10.03 -15.70 -12.66
C GLN A 154 9.01 -15.57 -11.53
N VAL A 155 8.77 -16.67 -10.83
CA VAL A 155 7.93 -16.65 -9.64
C VAL A 155 8.67 -15.97 -8.50
N ASP A 156 7.96 -15.14 -7.72
CA ASP A 156 8.46 -14.62 -6.46
C ASP A 156 8.64 -15.79 -5.47
N LYS A 157 9.83 -15.88 -4.89
CA LYS A 157 10.22 -16.93 -3.92
C LYS A 157 10.52 -16.36 -2.53
N SER A 158 10.19 -15.09 -2.32
CA SER A 158 10.33 -14.44 -1.03
C SER A 158 9.32 -14.99 -0.01
N ASP A 159 9.45 -14.56 1.25
CA ASP A 159 8.61 -15.05 2.36
C ASP A 159 7.12 -14.71 2.18
N LEU A 160 6.82 -13.61 1.48
CA LEU A 160 5.47 -13.15 1.15
C LEU A 160 5.29 -13.00 -0.37
N PRO A 161 5.20 -14.11 -1.13
CA PRO A 161 5.18 -14.05 -2.58
C PRO A 161 3.78 -13.79 -3.16
N PHE A 162 2.74 -13.73 -2.32
CA PHE A 162 1.36 -13.47 -2.75
C PHE A 162 0.87 -12.09 -2.29
N ASN A 163 0.22 -11.37 -3.21
CA ASN A 163 -0.72 -10.32 -2.89
C ASN A 163 -2.04 -10.92 -2.39
N LEU A 164 -2.78 -10.18 -1.57
CA LEU A 164 -4.11 -10.57 -1.10
C LEU A 164 -5.17 -9.68 -1.74
N PHE A 165 -6.02 -10.25 -2.59
CA PHE A 165 -7.19 -9.56 -3.14
C PHE A 165 -8.41 -10.01 -2.35
N CYS A 166 -8.89 -9.12 -1.49
CA CYS A 166 -9.94 -9.39 -0.53
C CYS A 166 -11.25 -8.75 -1.01
N PHE A 167 -12.25 -9.56 -1.33
CA PHE A 167 -13.54 -9.09 -1.83
C PHE A 167 -14.64 -9.31 -0.80
N ASP A 168 -15.57 -8.36 -0.72
CA ASP A 168 -16.86 -8.62 -0.09
C ASP A 168 -17.72 -9.49 -1.02
N LYS A 169 -18.81 -10.06 -0.49
CA LYS A 169 -19.77 -10.91 -1.23
C LYS A 169 -20.29 -10.29 -2.55
N ASN A 170 -20.23 -8.96 -2.69
CA ASN A 170 -20.72 -8.23 -3.85
C ASN A 170 -19.62 -7.60 -4.73
N TYR A 171 -18.32 -7.90 -4.50
CA TYR A 171 -17.19 -7.20 -5.16
C TYR A 171 -17.28 -5.67 -5.03
N LYS A 172 -17.79 -5.21 -3.88
CA LYS A 172 -17.84 -3.81 -3.47
C LYS A 172 -16.94 -3.69 -2.25
N ASN A 173 -16.29 -2.53 -2.07
CA ASN A 173 -15.36 -2.28 -0.95
C ASN A 173 -14.17 -3.25 -0.88
N ASP A 174 -13.65 -3.66 -2.03
CA ASP A 174 -12.50 -4.56 -2.12
C ASP A 174 -11.29 -4.00 -1.35
N LEU A 175 -10.47 -4.86 -0.76
CA LEU A 175 -9.16 -4.51 -0.20
C LEU A 175 -8.09 -5.25 -0.99
N TYR A 176 -7.14 -4.50 -1.55
CA TYR A 176 -5.97 -5.03 -2.24
C TYR A 176 -4.77 -4.82 -1.34
N VAL A 177 -4.14 -5.90 -0.88
CA VAL A 177 -2.91 -5.89 -0.10
C VAL A 177 -1.77 -6.37 -0.98
N TYR A 178 -0.77 -5.52 -1.12
CA TYR A 178 0.40 -5.78 -1.95
C TYR A 178 1.60 -6.16 -1.09
N CYS A 179 2.21 -7.28 -1.43
CA CYS A 179 3.47 -7.75 -0.87
C CYS A 179 4.54 -7.61 -1.95
N GLU A 180 5.72 -7.15 -1.55
CA GLU A 180 6.85 -6.91 -2.45
C GLU A 180 8.15 -7.21 -1.69
N ASN A 181 9.07 -7.93 -2.31
CA ASN A 181 10.35 -8.32 -1.70
C ASN A 181 10.17 -9.02 -0.33
N GLY A 182 9.18 -9.92 -0.22
CA GLY A 182 8.92 -10.71 0.99
C GLY A 182 8.26 -9.95 2.13
N LYS A 183 7.78 -8.72 1.91
CA LYS A 183 7.18 -7.88 2.95
C LYS A 183 5.90 -7.20 2.48
N TYR A 184 5.05 -6.83 3.43
CA TYR A 184 3.96 -5.90 3.18
C TYR A 184 4.52 -4.58 2.60
N SER A 185 3.95 -4.16 1.46
CA SER A 185 4.35 -2.94 0.75
C SER A 185 3.28 -1.86 0.84
N TRP A 186 2.05 -2.17 0.42
CA TRP A 186 0.99 -1.18 0.31
C TRP A 186 -0.42 -1.81 0.36
N GLN A 187 -1.44 -1.01 0.64
CA GLN A 187 -2.84 -1.41 0.49
C GLN A 187 -3.71 -0.29 -0.06
N ASP A 188 -4.75 -0.64 -0.81
CA ASP A 188 -5.75 0.31 -1.30
C ASP A 188 -7.12 -0.37 -1.42
N ASN A 189 -8.19 0.43 -1.47
CA ASN A 189 -9.55 -0.03 -1.77
C ASN A 189 -9.85 -0.09 -3.28
N ARG A 190 -8.81 0.08 -4.09
CA ARG A 190 -8.84 0.07 -5.55
C ARG A 190 -7.67 -0.73 -6.07
N TYR A 191 -7.89 -1.43 -7.17
CA TYR A 191 -6.80 -2.08 -7.87
C TYR A 191 -5.78 -1.04 -8.35
N ARG A 192 -4.51 -1.25 -8.01
CA ARG A 192 -3.39 -0.37 -8.36
C ARG A 192 -3.15 -0.40 -9.86
N THR A 193 -3.20 0.76 -10.48
CA THR A 193 -2.95 0.99 -11.91
C THR A 193 -2.63 2.49 -12.12
N PHE A 194 -2.04 2.85 -13.24
CA PHE A 194 -1.72 4.25 -13.58
C PHE A 194 -2.96 5.12 -13.84
N SER A 195 -4.15 4.54 -14.02
CA SER A 195 -5.38 5.30 -14.30
C SER A 195 -6.60 4.86 -13.47
N LYS A 196 -7.28 5.84 -12.85
CA LYS A 196 -8.56 5.61 -12.15
C LYS A 196 -9.63 5.02 -13.07
N GLN A 197 -9.59 5.32 -14.37
CA GLN A 197 -10.55 4.77 -15.35
C GLN A 197 -10.34 3.27 -15.57
N ILE A 198 -9.08 2.82 -15.61
CA ILE A 198 -8.72 1.39 -15.72
C ILE A 198 -9.14 0.66 -14.44
N SER A 199 -8.88 1.25 -13.27
CA SER A 199 -9.25 0.66 -11.98
C SER A 199 -10.76 0.39 -11.88
N LYS A 200 -11.60 1.27 -12.45
CA LYS A 200 -13.07 1.05 -12.52
C LYS A 200 -13.47 -0.18 -13.35
N LYS A 201 -12.67 -0.58 -14.34
CA LYS A 201 -12.91 -1.76 -15.17
C LYS A 201 -12.46 -3.06 -14.48
N PHE A 202 -11.58 -2.98 -13.47
CA PHE A 202 -11.00 -4.14 -12.81
C PHE A 202 -12.06 -5.11 -12.28
N SER A 203 -13.02 -4.64 -11.46
CA SER A 203 -14.02 -5.54 -10.86
C SER A 203 -14.90 -6.24 -11.92
N LYS A 204 -15.05 -5.67 -13.13
CA LYS A 204 -15.73 -6.33 -14.26
C LYS A 204 -14.82 -7.38 -14.90
N ALA A 205 -13.56 -7.06 -15.14
CA ALA A 205 -12.56 -7.98 -15.68
C ALA A 205 -12.32 -9.17 -14.74
N PHE A 206 -12.11 -8.91 -13.46
CA PHE A 206 -11.89 -9.92 -12.43
C PHE A 206 -13.06 -10.90 -12.35
N ARG A 207 -14.31 -10.41 -12.32
CA ARG A 207 -15.51 -11.28 -12.34
C ARG A 207 -15.57 -12.18 -13.58
N LYS A 208 -15.26 -11.65 -14.77
CA LYS A 208 -15.19 -12.46 -16.00
C LYS A 208 -14.15 -13.58 -15.91
N ILE A 209 -12.99 -13.29 -15.33
CA ILE A 209 -11.92 -14.27 -15.15
C ILE A 209 -12.35 -15.33 -14.15
N MET A 210 -12.89 -14.93 -12.99
CA MET A 210 -13.33 -15.86 -11.95
C MET A 210 -14.46 -16.81 -12.42
N GLN A 211 -15.31 -16.38 -13.36
CA GLN A 211 -16.31 -17.26 -13.99
C GLN A 211 -15.68 -18.43 -14.75
N LYS A 212 -14.46 -18.28 -15.26
CA LYS A 212 -13.70 -19.36 -15.91
C LYS A 212 -13.10 -20.35 -14.92
N LYS A 213 -13.18 -20.07 -13.61
CA LYS A 213 -12.60 -20.87 -12.53
C LYS A 213 -11.10 -21.14 -12.76
N PRO A 214 -10.26 -20.09 -12.81
CA PRO A 214 -8.83 -20.27 -12.99
C PRO A 214 -8.24 -21.10 -11.86
N LYS A 215 -7.23 -21.91 -12.17
CA LYS A 215 -6.51 -22.72 -11.18
C LYS A 215 -5.73 -21.82 -10.22
N TYR A 216 -5.06 -20.79 -10.77
CA TYR A 216 -4.22 -19.86 -10.02
C TYR A 216 -4.37 -18.43 -10.55
N LEU A 217 -4.22 -17.44 -9.67
CA LEU A 217 -4.14 -16.02 -10.01
C LEU A 217 -2.69 -15.53 -9.90
N LEU A 218 -2.26 -14.70 -10.83
CA LEU A 218 -0.88 -14.23 -10.90
C LEU A 218 -0.87 -12.71 -11.06
N TYR A 219 0.22 -12.07 -10.62
CA TYR A 219 0.41 -10.64 -10.68
C TYR A 219 1.84 -10.32 -11.12
N CYS A 220 2.00 -9.37 -12.04
CA CYS A 220 3.31 -8.88 -12.46
C CYS A 220 3.24 -7.37 -12.59
N SER A 221 3.89 -6.64 -11.68
CA SER A 221 3.87 -5.17 -11.64
C SER A 221 4.45 -4.54 -12.91
N GLU A 222 5.44 -5.20 -13.51
CA GLU A 222 6.19 -4.74 -14.68
C GLU A 222 5.45 -4.92 -16.01
N LEU A 223 4.36 -5.72 -16.03
CA LEU A 223 3.56 -5.90 -17.24
C LEU A 223 2.54 -4.77 -17.40
N GLU A 224 2.83 -3.85 -18.33
CA GLU A 224 1.99 -2.71 -18.71
C GLU A 224 1.50 -1.86 -17.53
N GLY A 225 2.37 -1.59 -16.54
CA GLY A 225 2.02 -0.72 -15.42
C GLY A 225 0.77 -1.18 -14.67
N MET A 226 0.62 -2.50 -14.47
CA MET A 226 -0.51 -3.09 -13.74
C MET A 226 -1.85 -2.90 -14.48
N ASN A 227 -1.84 -2.97 -15.81
CA ASN A 227 -3.05 -3.02 -16.64
C ASN A 227 -3.52 -4.46 -16.93
N THR A 228 -2.91 -5.45 -16.30
CA THR A 228 -3.15 -6.86 -16.59
C THR A 228 -3.65 -7.62 -15.37
N ILE A 229 -4.41 -8.68 -15.62
CA ILE A 229 -4.70 -9.76 -14.66
C ILE A 229 -4.16 -11.03 -15.29
N LEU A 230 -3.24 -11.70 -14.62
CA LEU A 230 -2.67 -12.96 -15.10
C LEU A 230 -3.33 -14.11 -14.35
N TYR A 231 -3.54 -15.23 -15.04
CA TYR A 231 -4.13 -16.41 -14.42
C TYR A 231 -3.75 -17.69 -15.15
N VAL A 232 -3.81 -18.81 -14.44
CA VAL A 232 -3.58 -20.16 -14.99
C VAL A 232 -4.91 -20.83 -15.27
N LEU A 233 -5.08 -21.34 -16.48
CA LEU A 233 -6.23 -22.14 -16.88
C LEU A 233 -5.76 -23.24 -17.83
N ASN A 234 -6.14 -24.50 -17.57
CA ASN A 234 -5.75 -25.66 -18.36
C ASN A 234 -4.23 -25.73 -18.63
N ASP A 235 -3.44 -25.56 -17.56
CA ASP A 235 -1.97 -25.56 -17.56
C ASP A 235 -1.31 -24.53 -18.51
N LYS A 236 -2.05 -23.49 -18.88
CA LYS A 236 -1.58 -22.35 -19.66
C LYS A 236 -1.77 -21.06 -18.88
N ILE A 237 -0.87 -20.10 -19.11
CA ILE A 237 -0.98 -18.76 -18.52
C ILE A 237 -1.62 -17.82 -19.53
N PHE A 238 -2.64 -17.12 -19.07
CA PHE A 238 -3.35 -16.10 -19.82
C PHE A 238 -3.08 -14.73 -19.23
N VAL A 239 -3.00 -13.73 -20.10
CA VAL A 239 -2.91 -12.31 -19.75
C VAL A 239 -4.21 -11.66 -20.19
N TYR A 240 -4.95 -11.12 -19.23
CA TYR A 240 -6.15 -10.32 -19.50
C TYR A 240 -5.82 -8.83 -19.40
N ARG A 241 -5.88 -8.10 -20.51
CA ARG A 241 -5.67 -6.65 -20.52
C ARG A 241 -6.95 -5.93 -20.12
N ILE A 242 -6.91 -5.21 -19.00
CA ILE A 242 -8.08 -4.55 -18.41
C ILE A 242 -8.56 -3.38 -19.29
N THR A 243 -7.65 -2.63 -19.90
CA THR A 243 -7.99 -1.48 -20.74
C THR A 243 -8.83 -1.89 -21.95
N GLU A 244 -8.38 -2.93 -22.66
CA GLU A 244 -8.99 -3.44 -23.90
C GLU A 244 -10.07 -4.49 -23.64
N MET A 245 -10.12 -5.06 -22.44
CA MET A 245 -10.99 -6.17 -22.06
C MET A 245 -10.77 -7.42 -22.93
N GLN A 246 -9.52 -7.62 -23.37
CA GLN A 246 -9.07 -8.71 -24.23
C GLN A 246 -8.13 -9.66 -23.49
N GLU A 247 -8.02 -10.86 -24.02
CA GLU A 247 -7.28 -11.98 -23.44
C GLU A 247 -6.31 -12.57 -24.46
N TYR A 248 -5.13 -12.90 -23.97
CA TYR A 248 -4.04 -13.45 -24.77
C TYR A 248 -3.40 -14.62 -24.03
N LYS A 249 -2.83 -15.58 -24.75
CA LYS A 249 -1.88 -16.50 -24.12
C LYS A 249 -0.61 -15.73 -23.80
N LEU A 250 0.05 -16.04 -22.68
CA LEU A 250 1.26 -15.34 -22.28
C LEU A 250 2.37 -15.38 -23.34
N GLU A 251 2.55 -16.52 -24.02
CA GLU A 251 3.57 -16.68 -25.06
C GLU A 251 3.33 -15.73 -26.25
N GLU A 252 2.09 -15.66 -26.73
CA GLU A 252 1.66 -14.73 -27.79
C GLU A 252 1.84 -13.28 -27.31
N TYR A 253 1.40 -12.98 -26.09
CA TYR A 253 1.48 -11.64 -25.49
C TYR A 253 2.91 -11.11 -25.35
N VAL A 254 3.85 -11.95 -24.88
CA VAL A 254 5.26 -11.59 -24.74
C VAL A 254 5.93 -11.39 -26.10
N GLN A 255 5.55 -12.18 -27.11
CA GLN A 255 6.11 -12.07 -28.46
C GLN A 255 5.58 -10.86 -29.24
N GLU A 256 4.27 -10.60 -29.17
CA GLU A 256 3.60 -9.61 -30.02
C GLU A 256 3.47 -8.24 -29.37
N ILE A 257 3.26 -8.16 -28.06
CA ILE A 257 2.86 -6.89 -27.42
C ILE A 257 4.04 -6.25 -26.68
N LEU A 258 4.82 -7.03 -25.93
CA LEU A 258 6.01 -6.49 -25.23
C LEU A 258 7.15 -6.09 -26.18
N ASN A 259 7.23 -6.67 -27.38
CA ASN A 259 8.26 -6.32 -28.35
C ASN A 259 7.92 -5.05 -29.16
N PHE A 260 6.64 -4.68 -29.27
CA PHE A 260 6.18 -3.53 -30.05
C PHE A 260 5.92 -2.26 -29.24
N CYS A 261 5.69 -2.35 -27.92
CA CYS A 261 5.53 -1.16 -27.06
C CYS A 261 6.86 -0.47 -26.70
N ARG A 262 7.83 -0.42 -27.62
CA ARG A 262 9.08 0.33 -27.49
C ARG A 262 8.98 1.70 -28.13
#